data_AF-A0A2G6R921-F1
#
_entry.id   AF-A0A2G6R921-F1
#
_cell.length_a   1.000
_cell.length_b   1.000
_cell.length_c   1.000
_cell.angle_alpha   90.00
_cell.angle_beta   90.00
_cell.angle_gamma   90.00
#
_symmetry.space_group_name_H-M   'P 1'
#
loop_
_entity.id
_entity.type
_entity.pdbx_description
1 polymer ?
#
loop_
_entity_poly.entity_id
_entity_poly.type
_entity_poly.pdbx_seq_one_letter_code
_entity_poly.pdbx_strand_id
1 'polypeptide(L)'
;GLKIDEYNSFVMRAFAGVGIPYGNFDVLPFEKQYFTGGANGIRAWPVRALGPGTYKASAGDYPNMTSDIKMEANAEYRFHLTGFLEGALFLDVGNIWSISSKDNREGAQFRLNTFYKQFALGTGAGLRFDFSYFIFRFDLGMKLREPAQQLNDGWIIGNRSYSNNDFNLNFAIGYPF
;
A
#
# COMPACT_ATOMS: atom_id res chain seq x y z
N GLY A 1 -12.12 14.96 -3.48
CA GLY A 1 -11.23 15.05 -4.65
C GLY A 1 -11.34 16.43 -5.24
N LEU A 2 -10.23 16.96 -5.77
CA LEU A 2 -10.26 18.16 -6.59
C LEU A 2 -10.89 17.79 -7.94
N LYS A 3 -12.04 18.38 -8.27
CA LYS A 3 -12.59 18.29 -9.64
C LYS A 3 -11.77 19.22 -10.51
N ILE A 4 -11.12 18.67 -11.54
CA ILE A 4 -10.37 19.45 -12.52
C ILE A 4 -11.34 20.01 -13.54
N ASP A 5 -12.28 19.17 -13.99
CA ASP A 5 -13.41 19.52 -14.84
C ASP A 5 -14.61 18.59 -14.55
N GLU A 6 -15.60 18.58 -15.43
CA GLU A 6 -16.81 17.76 -15.28
C GLU A 6 -16.56 16.25 -15.42
N TYR A 7 -15.49 15.85 -16.12
CA TYR A 7 -15.15 14.47 -16.45
C TYR A 7 -13.93 13.95 -15.70
N ASN A 8 -13.10 14.83 -15.14
CA ASN A 8 -11.82 14.50 -14.55
C ASN A 8 -11.74 14.97 -13.10
N SER A 9 -11.28 14.07 -12.22
CA SER A 9 -11.04 14.40 -10.83
C SER A 9 -9.73 13.82 -10.34
N PHE A 10 -9.10 14.55 -9.43
CA PHE A 10 -7.88 14.13 -8.77
C PHE A 10 -8.15 13.95 -7.28
N VAL A 11 -7.75 12.81 -6.74
CA VAL A 11 -7.96 12.45 -5.34
C VAL A 11 -6.63 12.10 -4.72
N MET A 12 -6.37 12.69 -3.55
CA MET A 12 -5.22 12.34 -2.74
C MET A 12 -5.69 11.93 -1.34
N ARG A 13 -4.97 10.98 -0.77
CA ARG A 13 -5.09 10.60 0.63
C ARG A 13 -3.70 10.45 1.22
N ALA A 14 -3.53 10.88 2.45
CA ALA A 14 -2.37 10.55 3.26
C ALA A 14 -2.84 9.99 4.59
N PHE A 15 -2.10 9.04 5.12
CA PHE A 15 -2.35 8.42 6.42
C PHE A 15 -1.01 8.26 7.14
N ALA A 16 -0.97 8.69 8.40
CA ALA A 16 0.12 8.41 9.31
C ALA A 16 -0.47 7.99 10.65
N GLY A 17 0.04 6.89 11.22
CA GLY A 17 -0.43 6.35 12.48
C GLY A 17 0.72 5.75 13.27
N VAL A 18 0.66 5.88 14.59
CA VAL A 18 1.62 5.32 15.54
C VAL A 18 0.85 4.70 16.69
N GLY A 19 1.14 3.44 17.02
CA GLY A 19 0.60 2.71 18.15
C GLY A 19 1.70 2.46 19.17
N ILE A 20 1.57 3.05 20.36
CA ILE A 20 2.56 2.91 21.42
C ILE A 20 1.96 2.03 22.52
N PRO A 21 2.57 0.86 22.84
CA PRO A 21 2.13 0.07 23.98
C PRO A 21 2.42 0.82 25.28
N TYR A 22 1.51 0.73 26.26
CA TYR A 22 1.60 1.47 27.52
C TYR A 22 1.19 0.60 28.71
N GLY A 23 1.83 0.83 29.86
CA GLY A 23 1.52 0.15 31.12
C GLY A 23 2.24 -1.20 31.23
N ASN A 24 1.47 -2.28 31.28
CA ASN A 24 1.94 -3.63 31.57
C ASN A 24 2.29 -4.48 30.32
N PHE A 25 2.17 -3.90 29.13
CA PHE A 25 2.51 -4.56 27.87
C PHE A 25 3.70 -3.87 27.21
N ASP A 26 4.71 -4.66 26.83
CA ASP A 26 5.90 -4.22 26.09
C ASP A 26 5.69 -4.19 24.56
N VAL A 27 4.58 -4.78 24.09
CA VAL A 27 4.25 -4.95 22.67
C VAL A 27 2.79 -4.62 22.43
N LEU A 28 2.49 -4.06 21.26
CA LEU A 28 1.12 -3.77 20.87
C LEU A 28 0.40 -5.09 20.49
N PRO A 29 -0.81 -5.36 21.01
CA PRO A 29 -1.58 -6.51 20.57
C PRO A 29 -1.81 -6.47 19.05
N PHE A 30 -1.77 -7.63 18.42
CA PHE A 30 -1.85 -7.79 16.97
C PHE A 30 -3.10 -7.11 16.36
N GLU A 31 -4.23 -7.15 17.06
CA GLU A 31 -5.49 -6.54 16.63
C GLU A 31 -5.44 -5.00 16.61
N LYS A 32 -4.47 -4.41 17.31
CA LYS A 32 -4.25 -2.96 17.39
C LYS A 32 -3.12 -2.50 16.49
N GLN A 33 -2.37 -3.42 15.89
CA GLN A 33 -1.31 -3.09 14.94
C GLN A 33 -1.87 -2.72 13.56
N TYR A 34 -1.09 -1.92 12.84
CA TYR A 34 -1.39 -1.51 11.49
C TYR A 34 -0.89 -2.55 10.48
N PHE A 35 -1.57 -2.62 9.34
CA PHE A 35 -1.13 -3.34 8.15
C PHE A 35 -1.33 -2.48 6.90
N THR A 36 -0.69 -2.89 5.81
CA THR A 36 -0.76 -2.22 4.50
C THR A 36 -1.01 -3.25 3.38
N GLY A 37 -1.22 -2.75 2.16
CA GLY A 37 -1.60 -3.55 0.98
C GLY A 37 -3.12 -3.66 0.77
N GLY A 38 -3.49 -4.14 -0.41
CA GLY A 38 -4.88 -4.34 -0.84
C GLY A 38 -5.55 -3.09 -1.42
N ALA A 39 -6.83 -3.23 -1.77
CA ALA A 39 -7.61 -2.23 -2.52
C ALA A 39 -7.73 -0.83 -1.88
N ASN A 40 -7.54 -0.73 -0.56
CA ASN A 40 -7.68 0.52 0.21
C ASN A 40 -6.36 1.02 0.81
N GLY A 41 -5.25 0.34 0.50
CA GLY A 41 -3.90 0.68 0.96
C GLY A 41 -2.99 0.89 -0.23
N ILE A 42 -2.01 -0.01 -0.41
CA ILE A 42 -1.09 0.00 -1.56
C ILE A 42 -1.50 -1.12 -2.51
N ARG A 43 -2.13 -0.77 -3.64
CA ARG A 43 -2.84 -1.73 -4.50
C ARG A 43 -1.94 -2.73 -5.20
N ALA A 44 -0.66 -2.42 -5.37
CA ALA A 44 0.33 -3.31 -5.95
C ALA A 44 0.74 -4.49 -5.04
N TRP A 45 0.32 -4.51 -3.77
CA TRP A 45 0.52 -5.64 -2.86
C TRP A 45 -0.81 -6.24 -2.41
N PRO A 46 -0.89 -7.57 -2.22
CA PRO A 46 -1.99 -8.18 -1.51
C PRO A 46 -2.17 -7.59 -0.11
N VAL A 47 -3.38 -7.72 0.44
CA VAL A 47 -3.66 -7.25 1.80
C VAL A 47 -2.70 -7.93 2.79
N ARG A 48 -2.08 -7.14 3.70
CA ARG A 48 -1.13 -7.62 4.72
C ARG A 48 0.16 -8.24 4.18
N ALA A 49 0.51 -8.04 2.91
CA ALA A 49 1.71 -8.61 2.32
C ALA A 49 2.93 -7.66 2.33
N LEU A 50 2.74 -6.37 2.60
CA LEU A 50 3.80 -5.36 2.53
C LEU A 50 4.34 -4.99 3.93
N GLY A 51 5.67 -4.93 4.02
CA GLY A 51 6.41 -4.52 5.21
C GLY A 51 6.58 -5.65 6.24
N PRO A 52 6.99 -5.32 7.48
CA PRO A 52 7.48 -4.00 7.92
C PRO A 52 8.87 -3.65 7.40
N GLY A 53 9.09 -2.37 7.10
CA GLY A 53 10.38 -1.86 6.62
C GLY A 53 10.87 -2.62 5.39
N THR A 54 12.04 -3.26 5.51
CA THR A 54 12.63 -4.11 4.46
C THR A 54 12.46 -5.61 4.72
N TYR A 55 11.65 -5.99 5.71
CA TYR A 55 11.45 -7.39 6.06
C TYR A 55 10.75 -8.16 4.93
N LYS A 56 11.20 -9.40 4.70
CA LYS A 56 10.61 -10.31 3.74
C LYS A 56 10.22 -11.60 4.45
N ALA A 57 8.94 -11.98 4.38
CA ALA A 57 8.50 -13.31 4.83
C ALA A 57 9.16 -14.42 4.02
N SER A 58 9.31 -15.58 4.65
CA SER A 58 9.76 -16.79 3.96
C SER A 58 8.70 -17.26 2.97
N ALA A 59 9.14 -17.95 1.91
CA ALA A 59 8.22 -18.54 0.95
C ALA A 59 7.33 -19.59 1.65
N GLY A 60 6.01 -19.40 1.60
CA GLY A 60 5.02 -20.28 2.24
C GLY A 60 4.35 -19.71 3.48
N ASP A 61 4.88 -18.62 4.05
CA ASP A 61 4.22 -17.93 5.16
C ASP A 61 2.98 -17.19 4.66
N TYR A 62 1.90 -17.26 5.45
CA TYR A 62 0.71 -16.46 5.17
C TYR A 62 1.06 -14.97 5.31
N PRO A 63 0.73 -14.12 4.32
CA PRO A 63 1.06 -12.69 4.38
C PRO A 63 0.26 -12.03 5.51
N ASN A 64 0.88 -11.93 6.68
CA ASN A 64 0.28 -11.33 7.86
C ASN A 64 1.20 -10.28 8.49
N MET A 65 1.63 -9.34 7.65
CA MET A 65 2.54 -8.28 8.05
C MET A 65 1.78 -7.19 8.80
N THR A 66 2.15 -7.01 10.06
CA THR A 66 1.59 -6.02 10.97
C THR A 66 2.70 -5.31 11.74
N SER A 67 2.47 -4.05 12.11
CA SER A 67 3.44 -3.23 12.84
C SER A 67 2.82 -2.02 13.53
N ASP A 68 3.64 -1.32 14.31
CA ASP A 68 3.19 -0.28 15.24
C ASP A 68 3.05 1.10 14.57
N ILE A 69 3.86 1.37 13.54
CA ILE A 69 3.83 2.60 12.75
C ILE A 69 3.32 2.28 11.35
N LYS A 70 2.52 3.18 10.80
CA LYS A 70 2.08 3.13 9.40
C LYS A 70 2.15 4.51 8.77
N MET A 71 2.69 4.58 7.56
CA MET A 71 2.63 5.76 6.72
C MET A 71 2.24 5.34 5.31
N GLU A 72 1.21 5.96 4.76
CA GLU A 72 0.72 5.73 3.41
C GLU A 72 0.31 7.05 2.77
N ALA A 73 0.49 7.15 1.46
CA ALA A 73 -0.15 8.15 0.63
C ALA A 73 -0.58 7.54 -0.69
N ASN A 74 -1.71 8.03 -1.20
CA ASN A 74 -2.32 7.59 -2.45
C ASN A 74 -2.65 8.83 -3.26
N ALA A 75 -2.34 8.79 -4.55
CA ALA A 75 -2.77 9.77 -5.54
C ALA A 75 -3.51 9.03 -6.65
N GLU A 76 -4.67 9.54 -7.06
CA GLU A 76 -5.53 8.92 -8.06
C GLU A 76 -6.09 9.97 -9.00
N TYR A 77 -5.91 9.76 -10.30
CA TYR A 77 -6.49 10.55 -11.36
C TYR A 77 -7.63 9.75 -12.02
N ARG A 78 -8.86 10.20 -11.82
CA ARG A 78 -10.09 9.59 -12.35
C ARG A 78 -10.56 10.36 -13.57
N PHE A 79 -11.01 9.64 -14.58
CA PHE A 79 -11.54 10.21 -15.81
C PHE A 79 -12.76 9.41 -16.26
N HIS A 80 -13.80 10.14 -16.68
CA HIS A 80 -15.01 9.54 -17.20
C HIS A 80 -14.74 8.89 -18.56
N LEU A 81 -15.21 7.65 -18.74
CA LEU A 81 -15.11 6.95 -20.03
C LEU A 81 -16.45 7.02 -20.77
N THR A 82 -17.51 6.46 -20.18
CA THR A 82 -18.85 6.47 -20.75
C THR A 82 -19.89 6.00 -19.73
N GLY A 83 -21.04 6.68 -19.66
CA GLY A 83 -22.18 6.25 -18.85
C GLY A 83 -21.83 6.05 -17.38
N PHE A 84 -21.84 4.81 -16.89
CA PHE A 84 -21.50 4.45 -15.51
C PHE A 84 -20.02 4.04 -15.34
N LEU A 85 -19.21 4.09 -16.39
CA LEU A 85 -17.82 3.62 -16.39
C LEU A 85 -16.85 4.78 -16.29
N GLU A 86 -15.94 4.71 -15.31
CA GLU A 86 -14.81 5.61 -15.15
C GLU A 86 -13.50 4.83 -15.17
N GLY A 87 -12.46 5.42 -15.76
CA GLY A 87 -11.09 4.97 -15.61
C GLY A 87 -10.41 5.68 -14.44
N ALA A 88 -9.37 5.08 -13.89
CA ALA A 88 -8.39 5.87 -13.15
C ALA A 88 -6.98 5.30 -13.24
N LEU A 89 -6.04 6.19 -13.05
CA LEU A 89 -4.62 5.92 -12.85
C LEU A 89 -4.26 6.27 -11.43
N PHE A 90 -3.38 5.50 -10.82
CA PHE A 90 -3.01 5.75 -9.44
C PHE A 90 -1.53 5.53 -9.14
N LEU A 91 -1.07 6.22 -8.10
CA LEU A 91 0.23 6.07 -7.49
C LEU A 91 0.05 5.90 -5.98
N ASP A 92 0.55 4.81 -5.44
CA ASP A 92 0.48 4.46 -4.03
C ASP A 92 1.89 4.38 -3.45
N VAL A 93 2.10 4.97 -2.29
CA VAL A 93 3.36 4.91 -1.55
C VAL A 93 3.08 4.59 -0.09
N GLY A 94 3.83 3.69 0.51
CA GLY A 94 3.65 3.39 1.93
C GLY A 94 4.55 2.32 2.49
N ASN A 95 4.55 2.22 3.82
CA ASN A 95 5.12 1.10 4.56
C ASN A 95 4.60 1.12 6.01
N ILE A 96 4.93 0.06 6.75
CA ILE A 96 4.73 -0.10 8.19
C ILE A 96 6.07 -0.40 8.87
N TRP A 97 6.20 -0.04 10.15
CA TRP A 97 7.43 -0.25 10.92
C TRP A 97 7.16 -0.56 12.38
N SER A 98 8.11 -1.25 13.00
CA SER A 98 8.09 -1.58 14.43
C SER A 98 8.75 -0.48 15.24
N ILE A 99 8.15 -0.11 16.38
CA ILE A 99 8.78 0.81 17.34
C ILE A 99 9.75 0.03 18.24
N SER A 100 9.43 -1.23 18.50
CA SER A 100 10.20 -2.07 19.41
C SER A 100 11.54 -2.48 18.82
N SER A 101 12.63 -2.26 19.57
CA SER A 101 13.95 -2.79 19.24
C SER A 101 14.06 -4.31 19.46
N LYS A 102 13.08 -4.92 20.12
CA LYS A 102 13.02 -6.37 20.38
C LYS A 102 12.34 -7.16 19.25
N ASP A 103 11.90 -6.50 18.18
CA ASP A 103 11.30 -7.17 17.03
C ASP A 103 12.33 -8.07 16.33
N ASN A 104 12.01 -9.34 16.17
CA ASN A 104 12.90 -10.35 15.59
C ASN A 104 12.94 -10.31 14.05
N ARG A 105 12.10 -9.47 13.42
CA ARG A 105 12.05 -9.29 11.97
C ARG A 105 13.14 -8.29 11.55
N GLU A 106 14.18 -8.80 10.91
CA GLU A 106 15.28 -7.96 10.43
C GLU A 106 14.79 -6.88 9.46
N GLY A 107 15.18 -5.62 9.70
CA GLY A 107 14.78 -4.48 8.88
C GLY A 107 13.38 -3.91 9.16
N ALA A 108 12.64 -4.47 10.13
CA ALA A 108 11.30 -3.99 10.53
C ALA A 108 11.32 -2.68 11.32
N GLN A 109 12.40 -2.43 12.06
CA GLN A 109 12.50 -1.33 13.02
C GLN A 109 12.46 0.04 12.33
N PHE A 110 11.64 0.94 12.86
CA PHE A 110 11.63 2.34 12.45
C PHE A 110 12.92 3.04 12.88
N ARG A 111 13.60 3.69 11.93
CA ARG A 111 14.76 4.53 12.20
C ARG A 111 14.66 5.82 11.41
N LEU A 112 14.76 6.96 12.09
CA LEU A 112 14.60 8.29 11.51
C LEU A 112 15.56 8.57 10.34
N ASN A 113 16.74 7.94 10.32
CA ASN A 113 17.74 8.12 9.28
C ASN A 113 17.61 7.17 8.07
N THR A 114 16.76 6.13 8.14
CA THR A 114 16.62 5.14 7.05
C THR A 114 15.18 4.90 6.59
N PHE A 115 14.15 5.26 7.37
CA PHE A 115 12.75 4.93 7.05
C PHE A 115 12.31 5.43 5.67
N TYR A 116 12.77 6.61 5.25
CA TYR A 116 12.42 7.19 3.95
C TYR A 116 12.92 6.35 2.76
N LYS A 117 13.99 5.56 2.95
CA LYS A 117 14.49 4.61 1.94
C LYS A 117 13.67 3.32 1.91
N GLN A 118 12.75 3.12 2.84
CA GLN A 118 12.01 1.88 2.94
C GLN A 118 10.59 2.02 2.38
N PHE A 119 10.19 3.17 1.85
CA PHE A 119 8.88 3.30 1.21
C PHE A 119 8.76 2.38 -0.01
N ALA A 120 7.68 1.60 -0.02
CA ALA A 120 7.25 0.87 -1.20
C ALA A 120 6.48 1.81 -2.13
N LEU A 121 6.66 1.64 -3.43
CA LEU A 121 5.94 2.40 -4.46
C LEU A 121 5.22 1.44 -5.39
N GLY A 122 3.94 1.68 -5.61
CA GLY A 122 3.10 0.97 -6.57
C GLY A 122 2.36 1.95 -7.46
N THR A 123 2.11 1.56 -8.70
CA THR A 123 1.27 2.30 -9.64
C THR A 123 0.27 1.37 -10.27
N GLY A 124 -0.69 1.88 -11.02
CA GLY A 124 -1.57 1.03 -11.78
C GLY A 124 -2.72 1.77 -12.44
N ALA A 125 -3.61 0.97 -12.99
CA ALA A 125 -4.83 1.42 -13.62
C ALA A 125 -6.03 0.66 -13.04
N GLY A 126 -7.19 1.30 -13.05
CA GLY A 126 -8.42 0.65 -12.62
C GLY A 126 -9.64 1.15 -13.35
N LEU A 127 -10.72 0.39 -13.19
CA LEU A 127 -12.05 0.70 -13.68
C LEU A 127 -13.00 0.86 -12.50
N ARG A 128 -13.84 1.89 -12.54
CA ARG A 128 -14.92 2.12 -11.60
C ARG A 128 -16.25 2.04 -12.31
N PHE A 129 -17.18 1.28 -11.74
CA PHE A 129 -18.54 1.14 -12.23
C PHE A 129 -19.47 1.80 -11.22
N ASP A 130 -19.97 3.00 -11.52
CA ASP A 130 -20.78 3.81 -10.63
C ASP A 130 -22.29 3.60 -10.88
N PHE A 131 -22.94 2.86 -9.98
CA PHE A 131 -24.36 2.54 -10.04
C PHE A 131 -25.22 3.45 -9.14
N SER A 132 -24.77 4.67 -8.85
CA SER A 132 -25.43 5.68 -7.99
C SER A 132 -25.50 5.33 -6.48
N TYR A 133 -25.72 4.08 -6.10
CA TYR A 133 -25.79 3.64 -4.70
C TYR A 133 -24.50 2.96 -4.21
N PHE A 134 -23.75 2.35 -5.13
CA PHE A 134 -22.47 1.72 -4.85
C PHE A 134 -21.59 1.77 -6.10
N ILE A 135 -20.29 1.61 -5.88
CA ILE A 135 -19.28 1.60 -6.94
C ILE A 135 -18.54 0.28 -6.88
N PHE A 136 -18.37 -0.39 -8.02
CA PHE A 136 -17.40 -1.49 -8.13
C PHE A 136 -16.07 -0.98 -8.63
N ARG A 137 -14.99 -1.44 -8.00
CA ARG A 137 -13.60 -1.12 -8.36
C ARG A 137 -12.87 -2.36 -8.79
N PHE A 138 -12.24 -2.29 -9.94
CA PHE A 138 -11.30 -3.28 -10.46
C PHE A 138 -9.98 -2.57 -10.68
N ASP A 139 -8.99 -2.82 -9.82
CA ASP A 139 -7.69 -2.15 -9.87
C ASP A 139 -6.58 -3.17 -10.14
N LEU A 140 -5.80 -2.95 -11.21
CA LEU A 140 -4.58 -3.70 -11.50
C LEU A 140 -3.38 -2.85 -11.06
N GLY A 141 -2.76 -3.24 -9.96
CA GLY A 141 -1.56 -2.62 -9.42
C GLY A 141 -0.29 -3.31 -9.90
N MET A 142 0.78 -2.54 -10.05
CA MET A 142 2.13 -2.95 -10.41
C MET A 142 3.14 -2.35 -9.43
N LYS A 143 4.07 -3.17 -8.93
CA LYS A 143 5.14 -2.74 -8.04
C LYS A 143 6.20 -1.95 -8.82
N LEU A 144 6.50 -0.74 -8.35
CA LEU A 144 7.59 0.10 -8.85
C LEU A 144 8.87 -0.08 -8.03
N ARG A 145 8.70 -0.14 -6.70
CA ARG A 145 9.78 -0.30 -5.74
C ARG A 145 9.34 -1.22 -4.61
N GLU A 146 10.09 -2.30 -4.40
CA GLU A 146 9.87 -3.27 -3.34
C GLU A 146 10.98 -3.18 -2.29
N PRO A 147 10.70 -2.65 -1.08
CA PRO A 147 11.73 -2.40 -0.06
C PRO A 147 12.33 -3.69 0.49
N ALA A 148 11.64 -4.83 0.35
CA ALA A 148 12.13 -6.14 0.73
C ALA A 148 13.22 -6.69 -0.22
N GLN A 149 13.43 -6.06 -1.38
CA GLN A 149 14.48 -6.43 -2.33
C GLN A 149 15.70 -5.51 -2.12
N GLN A 150 16.86 -6.10 -1.80
CA GLN A 150 18.10 -5.34 -1.60
C GLN A 150 18.75 -4.85 -2.91
N LEU A 151 18.51 -5.55 -4.02
CA LEU A 151 19.07 -5.19 -5.32
C LEU A 151 18.48 -3.86 -5.81
N ASN A 152 19.37 -2.97 -6.26
CA ASN A 152 19.04 -1.66 -6.85
C ASN A 152 18.10 -0.82 -5.96
N ASP A 153 18.28 -0.87 -4.63
CA ASP A 153 17.48 -0.10 -3.66
C ASP A 153 15.95 -0.39 -3.77
N GLY A 154 15.62 -1.62 -4.16
CA GLY A 154 14.26 -2.11 -4.32
C GLY A 154 13.58 -1.71 -5.63
N TRP A 155 14.20 -0.88 -6.48
CA TRP A 155 13.60 -0.46 -7.75
C TRP A 155 13.49 -1.64 -8.72
N ILE A 156 12.30 -1.84 -9.28
CA ILE A 156 12.01 -2.94 -10.21
C ILE A 156 12.13 -2.45 -11.65
N ILE A 157 11.51 -1.31 -11.98
CA ILE A 157 11.53 -0.75 -13.34
C ILE A 157 12.98 -0.49 -13.78
N GLY A 158 13.33 -1.04 -14.94
CA GLY A 158 14.66 -0.88 -15.55
C GLY A 158 15.77 -1.71 -14.91
N ASN A 159 15.48 -2.44 -13.83
CA ASN A 159 16.48 -3.13 -13.02
C ASN A 159 16.35 -4.66 -13.02
N ARG A 160 15.15 -5.19 -13.28
CA ARG A 160 14.91 -6.62 -13.52
C ARG A 160 13.67 -6.86 -14.38
N SER A 161 13.56 -8.07 -14.93
CA SER A 161 12.34 -8.50 -15.61
C SER A 161 11.15 -8.55 -14.64
N TYR A 162 9.98 -8.17 -15.16
CA TYR A 162 8.72 -8.26 -14.42
C TYR A 162 8.30 -9.72 -14.26
N SER A 163 7.78 -10.03 -13.09
CA SER A 163 7.24 -11.33 -12.72
C SER A 163 5.75 -11.19 -12.37
N ASN A 164 5.03 -12.31 -12.33
CA ASN A 164 3.62 -12.30 -11.92
C ASN A 164 3.41 -11.74 -10.50
N ASN A 165 4.41 -11.85 -9.62
CA ASN A 165 4.36 -11.32 -8.25
C ASN A 165 4.52 -9.78 -8.19
N ASP A 166 4.86 -9.15 -9.31
CA ASP A 166 4.94 -7.69 -9.40
C ASP A 166 3.59 -7.05 -9.72
N PHE A 167 2.58 -7.86 -10.03
CA PHE A 167 1.22 -7.43 -10.33
C PHE A 167 0.24 -7.96 -9.27
N ASN A 168 -0.76 -7.14 -8.95
CA ASN A 168 -1.82 -7.52 -8.03
C ASN A 168 -3.16 -6.99 -8.52
N LEU A 169 -4.16 -7.86 -8.61
CA LEU A 169 -5.51 -7.50 -9.02
C LEU A 169 -6.39 -7.39 -7.78
N ASN A 170 -7.09 -6.26 -7.67
CA ASN A 170 -7.99 -5.99 -6.55
C ASN A 170 -9.42 -5.81 -7.04
N PHE A 171 -10.36 -6.32 -6.25
CA PHE A 171 -11.78 -6.06 -6.37
C PHE A 171 -12.30 -5.42 -5.09
N ALA A 172 -13.08 -4.34 -5.19
CA ALA A 172 -13.67 -3.68 -4.04
C ALA A 172 -15.04 -3.07 -4.35
N ILE A 173 -15.83 -2.88 -3.30
CA ILE A 173 -17.15 -2.25 -3.34
C ILE A 173 -17.11 -0.96 -2.52
N GLY A 174 -17.68 0.12 -3.04
CA GLY A 174 -17.71 1.46 -2.45
C GLY A 174 -16.53 2.33 -2.86
N TYR A 175 -16.57 3.62 -2.47
CA TYR A 175 -15.50 4.57 -2.76
C TYR A 175 -14.16 4.10 -2.15
N PRO A 176 -13.03 4.36 -2.83
CA PRO A 176 -11.72 4.14 -2.24
C PRO A 176 -11.53 5.22 -1.18
N PHE A 177 -11.49 4.79 0.09
CA PHE A 177 -11.20 5.57 1.29
C PHE A 177 -12.01 6.87 1.52
#